data_AF-A0A7D8UKZ8-F1
#
_entry.id   AF-A0A7D8UKZ8-F1
#
_cell.length_a   1.000
_cell.length_b   1.000
_cell.length_c   1.000
_cell.angle_alpha   90.00
_cell.angle_beta   90.00
_cell.angle_gamma   90.00
#
_symmetry.space_group_name_H-M   'P 1'
#
loop_
_entity.id
_entity.type
_entity.pdbx_description
1 polymer ?
#
loop_
_entity_poly.entity_id
_entity_poly.type
_entity_poly.pdbx_seq_one_letter_code
_entity_poly.pdbx_strand_id
1 'polypeptide(L)'
;MSDLKATVQETQAPSGHAGFHVEGYEKIEYDFTFIDGIFDVKNTNLADCYKKWKRCLAVTDLNIHNLYGPKMEAYFEHHGIELKVHTTKIGEKAKTMPTLLSIVDSMNAFGIYRKEPVLVVGGGLVTDVAGFACAAYRRNTNFIRIPTTVIGLIDASVSIKVAVNYGETKNRLGAYHAPIHTFLDFTFLRTLPKAQIRNGFAELIKISSCAHLETFNLLDKYCEQLIDKSFGRGDGSSRELIAAADRINRDGIHEMLKLETPNLHEMRLDRVIAYGHTWSPIHELV
;
A
#
# COMPACT_ATOMS: atom_id res chain seq x y z
N MET A 1 11.07 -15.49 0.07
CA MET A 1 12.51 -15.86 -0.10
C MET A 1 12.60 -16.96 -1.13
N SER A 2 13.53 -16.84 -2.08
CA SER A 2 13.98 -17.91 -2.97
C SER A 2 14.00 -19.27 -2.29
N ASP A 3 13.58 -20.32 -2.99
CA ASP A 3 13.84 -21.68 -2.52
C ASP A 3 15.32 -22.08 -2.69
N LEU A 4 16.13 -21.19 -3.28
CA LEU A 4 17.55 -21.36 -3.62
C LEU A 4 17.80 -22.61 -4.48
N LYS A 5 16.76 -23.08 -5.19
CA LYS A 5 16.84 -24.18 -6.14
C LYS A 5 16.65 -23.61 -7.53
N ALA A 6 17.66 -23.78 -8.36
CA ALA A 6 17.60 -23.45 -9.77
C ALA A 6 18.26 -24.58 -10.57
N THR A 7 17.79 -24.80 -11.79
CA THR A 7 18.41 -25.73 -12.74
C THR A 7 19.09 -24.94 -13.85
N VAL A 8 20.18 -25.50 -14.38
CA VAL A 8 20.86 -25.00 -15.57
C VAL A 8 21.12 -26.19 -16.48
N GLN A 9 20.67 -26.10 -17.74
CA GLN A 9 20.82 -27.16 -18.74
C GLN A 9 21.39 -26.57 -20.04
N GLU A 10 22.35 -27.24 -20.66
CA GLU A 10 22.76 -26.90 -22.03
C GLU A 10 21.62 -27.18 -23.00
N THR A 11 21.42 -26.28 -23.96
CA THR A 11 20.40 -26.42 -25.00
C THR A 11 21.03 -26.33 -26.39
N GLN A 12 20.39 -26.99 -27.35
CA GLN A 12 20.73 -26.88 -28.77
C GLN A 12 19.52 -26.29 -29.49
N ALA A 13 19.66 -25.08 -30.04
CA ALA A 13 18.62 -24.48 -30.84
C ALA A 13 18.41 -25.29 -32.14
N PRO A 14 17.20 -25.27 -32.73
CA PRO A 14 16.95 -25.91 -34.03
C PRO A 14 17.89 -25.43 -35.15
N SER A 15 18.49 -24.24 -35.01
CA SER A 15 19.51 -23.67 -35.89
C SER A 15 20.91 -24.25 -35.72
N GLY A 16 21.13 -25.18 -34.78
CA GLY A 16 22.44 -25.79 -34.51
C GLY A 16 23.36 -24.96 -33.59
N HIS A 17 22.85 -23.87 -32.99
CA HIS A 17 23.59 -23.08 -32.01
C HIS A 17 23.36 -23.61 -30.58
N ALA A 18 24.43 -23.69 -29.79
CA ALA A 18 24.37 -24.08 -28.38
C ALA A 18 23.96 -22.90 -27.48
N GLY A 19 23.32 -23.19 -26.36
CA GLY A 19 22.89 -22.21 -25.35
C GLY A 19 22.67 -22.83 -23.97
N PHE A 20 22.03 -22.08 -23.07
CA PHE A 20 21.66 -22.55 -21.73
C PHE A 20 20.21 -22.21 -21.43
N HIS A 21 19.51 -23.13 -20.78
CA HIS A 21 18.22 -22.91 -20.14
C HIS A 21 18.42 -22.78 -18.63
N VAL A 22 17.81 -21.76 -18.02
CA VAL A 22 17.84 -21.53 -16.57
C VAL A 22 16.42 -21.44 -16.06
N GLU A 23 16.12 -22.20 -15.01
CA GLU A 23 14.83 -22.20 -14.34
C GLU A 23 15.04 -22.05 -12.83
N GLY A 24 14.33 -21.11 -12.21
CA GLY A 24 14.39 -20.87 -10.77
C GLY A 24 13.10 -20.20 -10.28
N TYR A 25 12.84 -20.32 -8.97
CA TYR A 25 11.58 -19.88 -8.36
C TYR A 25 11.82 -18.93 -7.18
N GLU A 26 11.06 -17.84 -7.15
CA GLU A 26 11.09 -16.86 -6.07
C GLU A 26 9.73 -16.78 -5.38
N LYS A 27 9.71 -16.92 -4.04
CA LYS A 27 8.48 -16.82 -3.24
C LYS A 27 8.10 -15.35 -3.02
N ILE A 28 6.86 -15.00 -3.40
CA ILE A 28 6.16 -13.79 -2.97
C ILE A 28 5.28 -14.14 -1.77
N GLU A 29 5.42 -13.40 -0.67
CA GLU A 29 4.68 -13.62 0.58
C GLU A 29 4.58 -12.30 1.34
N TYR A 30 3.39 -11.99 1.84
CA TYR A 30 3.07 -10.77 2.56
C TYR A 30 1.74 -10.91 3.30
N ASP A 31 1.60 -10.16 4.38
CA ASP A 31 0.44 -10.27 5.28
C ASP A 31 -0.29 -8.93 5.47
N PHE A 32 -1.55 -9.04 5.89
CA PHE A 32 -2.39 -7.92 6.32
C PHE A 32 -2.84 -8.13 7.76
N THR A 33 -2.90 -7.07 8.55
CA THR A 33 -3.48 -7.14 9.90
C THR A 33 -4.38 -5.95 10.15
N PHE A 34 -5.64 -6.23 10.47
CA PHE A 34 -6.58 -5.23 10.98
C PHE A 34 -6.22 -4.91 12.43
N ILE A 35 -6.10 -3.63 12.75
CA ILE A 35 -5.66 -3.17 14.06
C ILE A 35 -6.21 -1.78 14.33
N ASP A 36 -6.80 -1.58 15.50
CA ASP A 36 -7.26 -0.26 15.92
C ASP A 36 -6.17 0.43 16.74
N GLY A 37 -5.67 1.55 16.24
CA GLY A 37 -4.63 2.34 16.90
C GLY A 37 -3.24 1.74 16.78
N ILE A 38 -2.68 1.66 15.57
CA ILE A 38 -1.34 1.09 15.32
C ILE A 38 -0.22 1.78 16.11
N PHE A 39 -0.40 3.05 16.48
CA PHE A 39 0.52 3.83 17.32
C PHE A 39 0.08 3.92 18.79
N ASP A 40 -0.89 3.12 19.24
CA ASP A 40 -1.11 2.90 20.67
C ASP A 40 0.03 2.05 21.23
N VAL A 41 0.73 2.55 22.25
CA VAL A 41 1.87 1.89 22.90
C VAL A 41 1.56 0.48 23.44
N LYS A 42 0.28 0.14 23.64
CA LYS A 42 -0.14 -1.21 24.04
C LYS A 42 -0.07 -2.20 22.89
N ASN A 43 -0.18 -1.73 21.65
CA ASN A 43 -0.15 -2.55 20.45
C ASN A 43 1.29 -2.79 20.00
N THR A 44 1.83 -3.97 20.26
CA THR A 44 3.25 -4.29 20.00
C THR A 44 3.55 -4.71 18.56
N ASN A 45 2.53 -4.93 17.72
CA ASN A 45 2.67 -5.49 16.38
C ASN A 45 3.68 -4.73 15.49
N LEU A 46 3.64 -3.39 15.48
CA LEU A 46 4.60 -2.60 14.70
C LEU A 46 6.00 -2.61 15.32
N ALA A 47 6.09 -2.42 16.64
CA ALA A 47 7.36 -2.45 17.37
C ALA A 47 8.10 -3.78 17.18
N ASP A 48 7.38 -4.91 17.18
CA ASP A 48 7.95 -6.24 16.97
C ASP A 48 8.69 -6.38 15.64
N CYS A 49 8.22 -5.71 14.58
CA CYS A 49 8.91 -5.66 13.30
C CYS A 49 10.28 -4.94 13.37
N TYR A 50 10.44 -4.01 14.32
CA TYR A 50 11.61 -3.13 14.45
C TYR A 50 12.51 -3.44 15.66
N LYS A 51 12.06 -4.26 16.62
CA LYS A 51 12.81 -4.62 17.84
C LYS A 51 14.23 -5.10 17.59
N LYS A 52 14.45 -5.91 16.54
CA LYS A 52 15.78 -6.44 16.18
C LYS A 52 16.70 -5.39 15.54
N TRP A 53 16.13 -4.35 14.93
CA TRP A 53 16.87 -3.28 14.25
C TRP A 53 17.20 -2.15 15.22
N LYS A 54 16.38 -1.94 16.27
CA LYS A 54 16.49 -0.84 17.26
C LYS A 54 16.36 0.56 16.67
N ARG A 55 16.05 0.65 15.38
CA ARG A 55 15.82 1.89 14.64
C ARG A 55 14.79 1.67 13.54
N CYS A 56 14.20 2.76 13.05
CA CYS A 56 13.20 2.78 12.00
C CYS A 56 13.36 4.05 11.15
N LEU A 57 13.42 3.89 9.83
CA LEU A 57 13.20 4.99 8.89
C LEU A 57 11.74 4.97 8.45
N ALA A 58 10.98 6.00 8.81
CA ALA A 58 9.62 6.20 8.36
C ALA A 58 9.55 7.22 7.22
N VAL A 59 8.84 6.88 6.15
CA VAL A 59 8.48 7.76 5.05
C VAL A 59 7.00 8.08 5.17
N THR A 60 6.64 9.37 5.24
CA THR A 60 5.24 9.77 5.46
C THR A 60 4.86 11.07 4.75
N ASP A 61 3.56 11.27 4.53
CA ASP A 61 3.02 12.55 4.07
C ASP A 61 3.13 13.61 5.18
N LEU A 62 3.40 14.87 4.80
CA LEU A 62 3.53 15.97 5.73
C LEU A 62 2.27 16.21 6.57
N ASN A 63 1.05 16.06 6.02
CA ASN A 63 -0.17 16.24 6.81
C ASN A 63 -0.34 15.11 7.83
N ILE A 64 0.03 13.89 7.46
CA ILE A 64 0.02 12.75 8.38
C ILE A 64 1.04 12.95 9.49
N HIS A 65 2.26 13.38 9.17
CA HIS A 65 3.26 13.70 10.20
C HIS A 65 2.79 14.82 11.13
N ASN A 66 2.16 15.88 10.61
CA ASN A 66 1.65 16.96 11.44
C ASN A 66 0.55 16.50 12.42
N LEU A 67 -0.29 15.54 12.02
CA LEU A 67 -1.40 15.04 12.84
C LEU A 67 -0.98 13.91 13.79
N TYR A 68 -0.09 13.02 13.34
CA TYR A 68 0.22 11.75 14.00
C TYR A 68 1.70 11.60 14.38
N GLY A 69 2.58 12.49 13.93
CA GLY A 69 4.02 12.49 14.24
C GLY A 69 4.32 12.38 15.74
N PRO A 70 3.73 13.22 16.61
CA PRO A 70 3.93 13.09 18.05
C PRO A 70 3.51 11.73 18.62
N LYS A 71 2.45 11.10 18.06
CA LYS A 71 2.05 9.74 18.47
C LYS A 71 3.01 8.67 17.96
N MET A 72 3.53 8.82 16.74
CA MET A 72 4.55 7.94 16.19
C MET A 72 5.82 8.00 17.05
N GLU A 73 6.30 9.21 17.36
CA GLU A 73 7.49 9.42 18.19
C GLU A 73 7.33 8.80 19.57
N ALA A 74 6.21 9.09 20.26
CA ALA A 74 5.92 8.49 21.56
C ALA A 74 5.81 6.96 21.52
N TYR A 75 5.25 6.39 20.45
CA TYR A 75 5.17 4.94 20.25
C TYR A 75 6.56 4.31 20.14
N PHE A 76 7.40 4.85 19.26
CA PHE A 76 8.75 4.31 19.02
C PHE A 76 9.67 4.53 20.24
N GLU A 77 9.55 5.68 20.93
CA GLU A 77 10.26 5.97 22.18
C GLU A 77 9.87 4.99 23.28
N HIS A 78 8.58 4.75 23.49
CA HIS A 78 8.08 3.80 24.49
C HIS A 78 8.66 2.39 24.30
N HIS A 79 8.85 1.98 23.04
CA HIS A 79 9.42 0.67 22.71
C HIS A 79 10.95 0.66 22.56
N GLY A 80 11.63 1.79 22.83
CA GLY A 80 13.09 1.90 22.78
C GLY A 80 13.65 1.68 21.37
N ILE A 81 12.99 2.22 20.35
CA ILE A 81 13.38 2.13 18.94
C ILE A 81 13.59 3.55 18.42
N GLU A 82 14.78 3.86 17.89
CA GLU A 82 15.08 5.17 17.32
C GLU A 82 14.24 5.41 16.05
N LEU A 83 13.49 6.50 15.99
CA LEU A 83 12.69 6.87 14.82
C LEU A 83 13.35 8.03 14.06
N LYS A 84 13.62 7.81 12.76
CA LYS A 84 13.94 8.88 11.82
C LYS A 84 12.80 9.02 10.82
N VAL A 85 12.35 10.24 10.56
CA VAL A 85 11.22 10.52 9.66
C VAL A 85 11.70 11.28 8.43
N HIS A 86 11.36 10.78 7.24
CA HIS A 86 11.36 11.51 5.99
C HIS A 86 9.93 11.93 5.67
N THR A 87 9.68 13.24 5.63
CA THR A 87 8.40 13.79 5.23
C THR A 87 8.42 14.18 3.76
N THR A 88 7.34 13.87 3.05
CA THR A 88 7.10 14.34 1.67
C THR A 88 5.75 15.06 1.62
N LYS A 89 5.65 16.10 0.82
CA LYS A 89 4.36 16.72 0.49
C LYS A 89 3.90 16.13 -0.83
N ILE A 90 3.00 15.15 -0.78
CA ILE A 90 2.66 14.39 -1.99
C ILE A 90 1.20 14.61 -2.43
N GLY A 91 1.06 15.25 -3.58
CA GLY A 91 -0.15 15.21 -4.41
C GLY A 91 0.17 14.51 -5.74
N GLU A 92 -0.82 14.33 -6.61
CA GLU A 92 -0.64 13.59 -7.88
C GLU A 92 0.50 14.18 -8.74
N LYS A 93 0.64 15.52 -8.77
CA LYS A 93 1.74 16.22 -9.46
C LYS A 93 3.13 15.96 -8.87
N ALA A 94 3.19 15.58 -7.59
CA ALA A 94 4.43 15.24 -6.91
C ALA A 94 4.76 13.74 -6.98
N LYS A 95 3.90 12.93 -7.62
CA LYS A 95 4.12 11.49 -7.82
C LYS A 95 5.14 11.23 -8.94
N THR A 96 6.41 11.57 -8.70
CA THR A 96 7.44 11.71 -9.74
C THR A 96 8.78 11.07 -9.32
N MET A 97 9.68 10.89 -10.30
CA MET A 97 11.05 10.42 -10.05
C MET A 97 11.84 11.30 -9.06
N PRO A 98 11.79 12.65 -9.10
CA PRO A 98 12.43 13.48 -8.08
C PRO A 98 11.99 13.16 -6.64
N THR A 99 10.69 12.98 -6.39
CA THR A 99 10.17 12.60 -5.06
C THR A 99 10.63 11.20 -4.65
N LEU A 100 10.72 10.27 -5.60
CA LEU A 100 11.31 8.96 -5.35
C LEU A 100 12.79 9.09 -4.95
N LEU A 101 13.56 9.91 -5.65
CA LEU A 101 14.99 10.08 -5.37
C LEU A 101 15.24 10.76 -4.01
N SER A 102 14.40 11.69 -3.56
CA SER A 102 14.54 12.26 -2.22
C SER A 102 14.33 11.23 -1.09
N ILE A 103 13.47 10.23 -1.33
CA ILE A 103 13.31 9.10 -0.42
C ILE A 103 14.57 8.22 -0.45
N VAL A 104 15.11 7.94 -1.64
CA VAL A 104 16.37 7.18 -1.80
C VAL A 104 17.53 7.87 -1.08
N ASP A 105 17.64 9.20 -1.16
CA ASP A 105 18.67 9.97 -0.44
C ASP A 105 18.54 9.79 1.08
N SER A 106 17.30 9.72 1.60
CA SER A 106 17.07 9.46 3.02
C SER A 106 17.40 8.02 3.41
N MET A 107 17.14 7.04 2.53
CA MET A 107 17.55 5.65 2.72
C MET A 107 19.08 5.50 2.73
N ASN A 108 19.78 6.25 1.89
CA ASN A 108 21.25 6.34 1.89
C ASN A 108 21.76 6.95 3.20
N ALA A 109 21.22 8.11 3.59
CA ALA A 109 21.64 8.83 4.79
C ALA A 109 21.35 8.06 6.09
N PHE A 110 20.29 7.25 6.12
CA PHE A 110 20.00 6.35 7.25
C PHE A 110 20.88 5.08 7.24
N GLY A 111 21.41 4.70 6.07
CA GLY A 111 22.21 3.49 5.91
C GLY A 111 21.38 2.21 6.09
N ILE A 112 20.24 2.11 5.39
CA ILE A 112 19.34 0.95 5.44
C ILE A 112 20.12 -0.35 5.17
N TYR A 113 20.01 -1.34 6.06
CA TYR A 113 20.53 -2.69 5.82
C TYR A 113 19.67 -3.44 4.78
N ARG A 114 20.25 -4.42 4.08
CA ARG A 114 19.59 -5.06 2.92
C ARG A 114 18.22 -5.68 3.24
N LYS A 115 18.00 -6.17 4.46
CA LYS A 115 16.73 -6.78 4.90
C LYS A 115 15.96 -5.91 5.91
N GLU A 116 16.49 -4.75 6.27
CA GLU A 116 15.84 -3.80 7.18
C GLU A 116 14.67 -3.14 6.46
N PRO A 117 13.43 -3.22 6.98
CA PRO A 117 12.27 -2.66 6.32
C PRO A 117 12.21 -1.14 6.50
N VAL A 118 11.81 -0.42 5.46
CA VAL A 118 11.35 0.97 5.58
C VAL A 118 9.89 0.99 6.04
N LEU A 119 9.54 1.87 6.97
CA LEU A 119 8.14 2.10 7.33
C LEU A 119 7.53 3.13 6.39
N VAL A 120 6.38 2.84 5.79
CA VAL A 120 5.68 3.76 4.89
C VAL A 120 4.29 4.04 5.44
N VAL A 121 4.02 5.31 5.80
CA VAL A 121 2.77 5.74 6.46
C VAL A 121 2.11 6.84 5.63
N GLY A 122 0.96 6.56 5.01
CA GLY A 122 0.28 7.56 4.18
C GLY A 122 -0.81 6.99 3.28
N GLY A 123 -1.38 7.83 2.42
CA GLY A 123 -2.32 7.36 1.38
C GLY A 123 -1.61 6.68 0.21
N GLY A 124 -2.40 6.29 -0.81
CA GLY A 124 -1.92 5.59 -2.01
C GLY A 124 -0.71 6.24 -2.70
N LEU A 125 -0.63 7.57 -2.71
CA LEU A 125 0.49 8.28 -3.33
C LEU A 125 1.81 8.03 -2.59
N VAL A 126 1.83 8.17 -1.27
CA VAL A 126 3.04 7.92 -0.47
C VAL A 126 3.45 6.46 -0.64
N THR A 127 2.49 5.54 -0.55
CA THR A 127 2.76 4.10 -0.62
C THR A 127 3.28 3.66 -1.98
N ASP A 128 2.80 4.26 -3.07
CA ASP A 128 3.31 3.99 -4.42
C ASP A 128 4.73 4.49 -4.60
N VAL A 129 5.01 5.75 -4.26
CA VAL A 129 6.34 6.34 -4.50
C VAL A 129 7.39 5.73 -3.59
N ALA A 130 7.09 5.59 -2.29
CA ALA A 130 8.02 4.98 -1.34
C ALA A 130 8.18 3.47 -1.59
N GLY A 131 7.10 2.78 -1.97
CA GLY A 131 7.15 1.37 -2.36
C GLY A 131 8.03 1.17 -3.60
N PHE A 132 7.94 2.06 -4.59
CA PHE A 132 8.81 1.99 -5.77
C PHE A 132 10.27 2.35 -5.45
N ALA A 133 10.50 3.32 -4.54
CA ALA A 133 11.83 3.58 -4.00
C ALA A 133 12.43 2.32 -3.36
N CYS A 134 11.65 1.58 -2.56
CA CYS A 134 12.08 0.34 -1.92
C CYS A 134 12.33 -0.79 -2.92
N ALA A 135 11.53 -0.89 -3.98
CA ALA A 135 11.74 -1.85 -5.06
C ALA A 135 13.08 -1.60 -5.77
N ALA A 136 13.38 -0.33 -6.08
CA ALA A 136 14.60 0.06 -6.77
C ALA A 136 15.84 0.02 -5.87
N TYR A 137 15.72 0.37 -4.59
CA TYR A 137 16.85 0.48 -3.68
C TYR A 137 17.51 -0.88 -3.45
N ARG A 138 18.79 -0.98 -3.83
CA ARG A 138 19.56 -2.22 -3.85
C ARG A 138 18.81 -3.37 -4.55
N ARG A 139 17.99 -3.05 -5.55
CA ARG A 139 17.18 -3.95 -6.39
C ARG A 139 16.06 -4.73 -5.69
N ASN A 140 15.96 -4.65 -4.36
CA ASN A 140 14.88 -5.20 -3.54
C ASN A 140 15.17 -4.85 -2.07
N THR A 141 14.39 -3.92 -1.51
CA THR A 141 14.42 -3.58 -0.08
C THR A 141 13.04 -3.78 0.52
N ASN A 142 13.00 -4.42 1.69
CA ASN A 142 11.75 -4.68 2.41
C ASN A 142 11.10 -3.37 2.85
N PHE A 143 9.77 -3.37 2.97
CA PHE A 143 9.04 -2.25 3.55
C PHE A 143 7.73 -2.72 4.18
N ILE A 144 7.21 -1.92 5.11
CA ILE A 144 5.92 -2.12 5.79
C ILE A 144 5.01 -0.95 5.45
N ARG A 145 3.73 -1.23 5.16
CA ARG A 145 2.72 -0.19 4.87
C ARG A 145 1.77 0.03 6.05
N ILE A 146 1.47 1.30 6.30
CA ILE A 146 0.36 1.76 7.14
C ILE A 146 -0.46 2.76 6.30
N PRO A 147 -1.42 2.28 5.49
CA PRO A 147 -2.31 3.17 4.75
C PRO A 147 -3.17 4.04 5.68
N THR A 148 -3.33 5.32 5.34
CA THR A 148 -4.08 6.30 6.15
C THR A 148 -5.29 6.91 5.45
N THR A 149 -5.54 6.54 4.20
CA THR A 149 -6.71 6.99 3.42
C THR A 149 -7.58 5.81 3.03
N VAL A 150 -8.85 6.04 2.66
CA VAL A 150 -9.74 4.97 2.18
C VAL A 150 -9.11 4.25 0.98
N ILE A 151 -8.65 4.97 -0.04
CA ILE A 151 -7.93 4.39 -1.19
C ILE A 151 -6.73 3.55 -0.73
N GLY A 152 -5.94 4.07 0.22
CA GLY A 152 -4.80 3.32 0.75
C GLY A 152 -5.24 2.01 1.38
N LEU A 153 -6.26 2.05 2.25
CA LEU A 153 -6.70 0.93 3.08
C LEU A 153 -7.33 -0.20 2.26
N ILE A 154 -8.07 0.13 1.19
CA ILE A 154 -8.90 -0.85 0.46
C ILE A 154 -8.44 -1.15 -0.96
N ASP A 155 -7.52 -0.36 -1.53
CA ASP A 155 -7.02 -0.55 -2.90
C ASP A 155 -5.50 -0.47 -3.01
N ALA A 156 -4.94 0.74 -2.90
CA ALA A 156 -3.53 0.99 -3.23
C ALA A 156 -2.55 0.19 -2.34
N SER A 157 -2.87 -0.01 -1.05
CA SER A 157 -2.06 -0.87 -0.17
C SER A 157 -2.50 -2.33 -0.11
N VAL A 158 -3.55 -2.71 -0.84
CA VAL A 158 -3.93 -4.12 -1.05
C VAL A 158 -3.16 -4.70 -2.22
N SER A 159 -2.94 -3.91 -3.28
CA SER A 159 -2.08 -4.30 -4.41
C SER A 159 -0.59 -4.31 -4.04
N ILE A 160 0.21 -5.03 -4.85
CA ILE A 160 1.69 -4.96 -4.81
C ILE A 160 2.26 -3.99 -5.85
N LYS A 161 1.38 -3.34 -6.63
CA LYS A 161 1.78 -2.33 -7.61
C LYS A 161 2.24 -1.07 -6.93
N VAL A 162 3.39 -0.56 -7.37
CA VAL A 162 3.99 0.68 -6.90
C VAL A 162 4.49 1.45 -8.11
N ALA A 163 4.32 2.77 -8.14
CA ALA A 163 4.63 3.54 -9.34
C ALA A 163 4.87 5.04 -9.10
N VAL A 164 5.44 5.67 -10.11
CA VAL A 164 5.46 7.12 -10.32
C VAL A 164 4.90 7.44 -11.71
N ASN A 165 4.42 8.67 -11.88
CA ASN A 165 4.04 9.23 -13.17
C ASN A 165 5.31 9.63 -13.95
N TYR A 166 5.21 9.62 -15.29
CA TYR A 166 6.29 10.09 -16.17
C TYR A 166 5.72 10.92 -17.32
N GLY A 167 6.14 12.18 -17.44
CA GLY A 167 5.46 13.14 -18.31
C GLY A 167 3.98 13.24 -17.95
N GLU A 168 3.10 13.19 -18.97
CA GLU A 168 1.64 13.21 -18.82
C GLU A 168 1.04 11.79 -18.69
N THR A 169 1.85 10.79 -18.30
CA THR A 169 1.40 9.40 -18.25
C THR A 169 1.37 8.86 -16.82
N LYS A 170 0.17 8.43 -16.41
CA LYS A 170 -0.09 7.92 -15.06
C LYS A 170 0.57 6.57 -14.84
N ASN A 171 1.20 6.39 -13.68
CA ASN A 171 1.80 5.14 -13.21
C ASN A 171 2.72 4.45 -14.21
N ARG A 172 3.42 5.22 -15.06
CA ARG A 172 4.17 4.68 -16.19
C ARG A 172 5.44 3.96 -15.79
N LEU A 173 6.07 4.37 -14.70
CA LEU A 173 7.30 3.74 -14.18
C LEU A 173 6.96 3.12 -12.82
N GLY A 174 7.28 1.84 -12.63
CA GLY A 174 6.89 1.16 -11.41
C GLY A 174 7.44 -0.25 -11.29
N ALA A 175 6.94 -0.97 -10.30
CA ALA A 175 7.27 -2.36 -10.02
C ALA A 175 6.07 -3.10 -9.41
N TYR A 176 6.12 -4.43 -9.47
CA TYR A 176 5.34 -5.32 -8.62
C TYR A 176 6.22 -5.66 -7.41
N HIS A 177 6.04 -4.94 -6.30
CA HIS A 177 6.87 -5.07 -5.10
C HIS A 177 6.01 -5.12 -3.85
N ALA A 178 5.87 -6.33 -3.29
CA ALA A 178 5.05 -6.55 -2.11
C ALA A 178 5.72 -5.96 -0.87
N PRO A 179 4.96 -5.30 0.04
CA PRO A 179 5.47 -5.05 1.38
C PRO A 179 5.63 -6.39 2.11
N ILE A 180 6.43 -6.44 3.16
CA ILE A 180 6.45 -7.63 4.02
C ILE A 180 5.18 -7.71 4.88
N HIS A 181 4.57 -6.55 5.19
CA HIS A 181 3.36 -6.46 6.00
C HIS A 181 2.58 -5.17 5.71
N THR A 182 1.26 -5.22 5.79
CA THR A 182 0.38 -4.04 5.74
C THR A 182 -0.53 -4.01 6.98
N PHE A 183 -0.43 -2.95 7.78
CA PHE A 183 -1.33 -2.73 8.93
C PHE A 183 -2.50 -1.85 8.52
N LEU A 184 -3.72 -2.38 8.68
CA LEU A 184 -4.96 -1.74 8.29
C LEU A 184 -5.64 -1.16 9.53
N ASP A 185 -5.37 0.12 9.79
CA ASP A 185 -5.97 0.87 10.89
C ASP A 185 -7.00 1.88 10.35
N PHE A 186 -8.27 1.50 10.43
CA PHE A 186 -9.36 2.34 9.94
C PHE A 186 -9.59 3.56 10.82
N THR A 187 -9.01 3.64 12.03
CA THR A 187 -9.17 4.82 12.91
C THR A 187 -8.52 6.09 12.34
N PHE A 188 -7.59 5.97 11.37
CA PHE A 188 -7.08 7.11 10.61
C PHE A 188 -8.18 7.87 9.86
N LEU A 189 -9.26 7.19 9.47
CA LEU A 189 -10.37 7.81 8.74
C LEU A 189 -11.07 8.91 9.54
N ARG A 190 -10.97 8.90 10.88
CA ARG A 190 -11.57 9.95 11.74
C ARG A 190 -11.06 11.36 11.41
N THR A 191 -9.82 11.50 10.94
CA THR A 191 -9.23 12.80 10.59
C THR A 191 -9.19 13.04 9.07
N LEU A 192 -9.62 12.07 8.27
CA LEU A 192 -9.54 12.16 6.83
C LEU A 192 -10.62 13.12 6.29
N PRO A 193 -10.27 14.10 5.43
CA PRO A 193 -11.26 15.01 4.89
C PRO A 193 -12.37 14.28 4.13
N LYS A 194 -13.61 14.78 4.23
CA LYS A 194 -14.79 14.20 3.57
C LYS A 194 -14.59 13.96 2.06
N ALA A 195 -13.90 14.87 1.37
CA ALA A 195 -13.56 14.70 -0.05
C ALA A 195 -12.68 13.47 -0.31
N GLN A 196 -11.73 13.17 0.59
CA GLN A 196 -10.87 11.99 0.50
C GLN A 196 -11.60 10.70 0.91
N ILE A 197 -12.57 10.77 1.82
CA ILE A 197 -13.50 9.66 2.11
C ILE A 197 -14.30 9.32 0.84
N ARG A 198 -14.91 10.32 0.20
CA ARG A 198 -15.63 10.16 -1.08
C ARG A 198 -14.74 9.61 -2.19
N ASN A 199 -13.49 10.06 -2.25
CA ASN A 199 -12.52 9.61 -3.24
C ASN A 199 -12.32 8.09 -3.16
N GLY A 200 -12.05 7.55 -1.98
CA GLY A 200 -11.89 6.10 -1.83
C GLY A 200 -13.20 5.31 -1.86
N PHE A 201 -14.34 5.94 -1.61
CA PHE A 201 -15.65 5.32 -1.82
C PHE A 201 -15.83 4.86 -3.27
N ALA A 202 -15.28 5.60 -4.25
CA ALA A 202 -15.34 5.23 -5.66
C ALA A 202 -14.70 3.85 -5.96
N GLU A 203 -13.60 3.51 -5.27
CA GLU A 203 -12.93 2.23 -5.45
C GLU A 203 -13.73 1.05 -4.85
N LEU A 204 -14.51 1.30 -3.79
CA LEU A 204 -15.47 0.33 -3.27
C LEU A 204 -16.64 0.13 -4.23
N ILE A 205 -17.16 1.19 -4.86
CA ILE A 205 -18.16 1.07 -5.93
C ILE A 205 -17.60 0.24 -7.09
N LYS A 206 -16.37 0.51 -7.53
CA LYS A 206 -15.70 -0.24 -8.61
C LYS A 206 -15.71 -1.75 -8.35
N ILE A 207 -15.14 -2.20 -7.24
CA ILE A 207 -15.02 -3.64 -6.95
C ILE A 207 -16.40 -4.28 -6.76
N SER A 208 -17.28 -3.61 -6.02
CA SER A 208 -18.59 -4.17 -5.64
C SER A 208 -19.55 -4.29 -6.83
N SER A 209 -19.57 -3.31 -7.73
CA SER A 209 -20.44 -3.31 -8.92
C SER A 209 -20.12 -4.42 -9.92
N CYS A 210 -18.87 -4.90 -9.95
CA CYS A 210 -18.42 -5.92 -10.88
C CYS A 210 -18.20 -7.30 -10.23
N ALA A 211 -18.04 -7.37 -8.91
CA ALA A 211 -17.60 -8.60 -8.24
C ALA A 211 -18.26 -8.89 -6.87
N HIS A 212 -19.01 -7.96 -6.26
CA HIS A 212 -19.54 -8.18 -4.91
C HIS A 212 -20.85 -7.42 -4.62
N LEU A 213 -21.98 -8.02 -5.03
CA LEU A 213 -23.32 -7.43 -4.90
C LEU A 213 -23.70 -7.08 -3.45
N GLU A 214 -23.30 -7.89 -2.47
CA GLU A 214 -23.65 -7.61 -1.08
C GLU A 214 -22.96 -6.34 -0.56
N THR A 215 -21.69 -6.12 -0.93
CA THR A 215 -20.98 -4.88 -0.60
C THR A 215 -21.64 -3.71 -1.30
N PHE A 216 -22.06 -3.87 -2.57
CA PHE A 216 -22.76 -2.83 -3.32
C PHE A 216 -24.07 -2.41 -2.61
N ASN A 217 -24.87 -3.38 -2.18
CA ASN A 217 -26.13 -3.10 -1.46
C ASN A 217 -25.89 -2.40 -0.11
N LEU A 218 -24.82 -2.75 0.61
CA LEU A 218 -24.45 -2.05 1.85
C LEU A 218 -23.96 -0.63 1.58
N LEU A 219 -23.16 -0.42 0.53
CA LEU A 219 -22.73 0.92 0.12
C LEU A 219 -23.93 1.79 -0.25
N ASP A 220 -24.90 1.26 -1.00
CA ASP A 220 -26.12 1.96 -1.38
C ASP A 220 -26.96 2.33 -0.14
N LYS A 221 -27.22 1.35 0.73
CA LYS A 221 -28.01 1.55 1.97
C LYS A 221 -27.42 2.60 2.91
N TYR A 222 -26.10 2.62 3.09
CA TYR A 222 -25.43 3.48 4.08
C TYR A 222 -24.63 4.65 3.47
N CYS A 223 -24.79 4.93 2.16
CA CYS A 223 -23.94 5.83 1.38
C CYS A 223 -23.59 7.16 2.10
N GLU A 224 -24.61 7.97 2.42
CA GLU A 224 -24.41 9.28 3.06
C GLU A 224 -23.77 9.15 4.44
N GLN A 225 -24.19 8.15 5.22
CA GLN A 225 -23.68 7.92 6.57
C GLN A 225 -22.20 7.49 6.56
N LEU A 226 -21.80 6.62 5.62
CA LEU A 226 -20.41 6.20 5.46
C LEU A 226 -19.51 7.39 5.13
N ILE A 227 -19.99 8.30 4.29
CA ILE A 227 -19.24 9.51 3.91
C ILE A 227 -19.17 10.51 5.09
N ASP A 228 -20.30 10.80 5.71
CA ASP A 228 -20.42 11.84 6.75
C ASP A 228 -19.79 11.43 8.08
N LYS A 229 -19.81 10.13 8.37
CA LYS A 229 -19.26 9.55 9.60
C LYS A 229 -17.93 8.83 9.38
N SER A 230 -17.25 9.09 8.28
CA SER A 230 -15.90 8.55 8.00
C SER A 230 -15.82 7.03 8.21
N PHE A 231 -16.70 6.28 7.54
CA PHE A 231 -16.84 4.83 7.69
C PHE A 231 -17.06 4.39 9.15
N GLY A 232 -17.93 5.11 9.86
CA GLY A 232 -18.28 4.83 11.26
C GLY A 232 -17.22 5.26 12.28
N ARG A 233 -16.14 5.94 11.87
CA ARG A 233 -15.07 6.40 12.78
C ARG A 233 -15.25 7.84 13.26
N GLY A 234 -16.23 8.56 12.72
CA GLY A 234 -16.63 9.89 13.20
C GLY A 234 -17.53 9.82 14.45
N ASP A 235 -17.60 10.93 15.16
CA ASP A 235 -18.35 11.02 16.42
C ASP A 235 -19.85 10.75 16.23
N GLY A 236 -20.44 10.04 17.20
CA GLY A 236 -21.86 9.67 17.20
C GLY A 236 -22.24 8.61 16.18
N SER A 237 -21.29 7.86 15.62
CA SER A 237 -21.57 6.72 14.74
C SER A 237 -22.32 5.61 15.49
N SER A 238 -23.39 5.08 14.87
CA SER A 238 -24.13 3.96 15.44
C SER A 238 -23.32 2.66 15.35
N ARG A 239 -23.57 1.71 16.25
CA ARG A 239 -22.96 0.37 16.20
C ARG A 239 -23.27 -0.36 14.88
N GLU A 240 -24.48 -0.15 14.35
CA GLU A 240 -24.89 -0.70 13.06
C GLU A 240 -24.03 -0.16 11.91
N LEU A 241 -23.80 1.17 11.87
CA LEU A 241 -22.98 1.78 10.83
C LEU A 241 -21.51 1.33 10.92
N ILE A 242 -20.96 1.20 12.14
CA ILE A 242 -19.60 0.69 12.36
C ILE A 242 -19.49 -0.74 11.83
N ALA A 243 -20.42 -1.61 12.20
CA ALA A 243 -20.42 -3.00 11.73
C ALA A 243 -20.58 -3.10 10.20
N ALA A 244 -21.44 -2.27 9.61
CA ALA A 244 -21.60 -2.20 8.16
C ALA A 244 -20.31 -1.72 7.47
N ALA A 245 -19.67 -0.67 7.99
CA ALA A 245 -18.42 -0.14 7.45
C ALA A 245 -17.27 -1.16 7.54
N ASP A 246 -17.13 -1.84 8.67
CA ASP A 246 -16.10 -2.86 8.88
C ASP A 246 -16.29 -4.03 7.91
N ARG A 247 -17.55 -4.45 7.71
CA ARG A 247 -17.90 -5.48 6.75
C ARG A 247 -17.60 -5.07 5.31
N ILE A 248 -18.05 -3.89 4.89
CA ILE A 248 -17.80 -3.33 3.55
C ILE A 248 -16.31 -3.32 3.24
N ASN A 249 -15.50 -2.79 4.16
CA ASN A 249 -14.05 -2.66 3.97
C ASN A 249 -13.37 -4.02 3.93
N ARG A 250 -13.71 -4.94 4.84
CA ARG A 250 -13.15 -6.29 4.88
C ARG A 250 -13.48 -7.09 3.63
N ASP A 251 -14.74 -7.08 3.21
CA ASP A 251 -15.22 -7.83 2.05
C ASP A 251 -14.66 -7.23 0.75
N GLY A 252 -14.57 -5.89 0.65
CA GLY A 252 -13.92 -5.21 -0.48
C GLY A 252 -12.44 -5.58 -0.64
N ILE A 253 -11.67 -5.57 0.46
CA ILE A 253 -10.26 -6.00 0.46
C ILE A 253 -10.14 -7.47 0.06
N HIS A 254 -10.98 -8.34 0.64
CA HIS A 254 -10.94 -9.76 0.37
C HIS A 254 -11.28 -10.08 -1.10
N GLU A 255 -12.28 -9.42 -1.68
CA GLU A 255 -12.63 -9.63 -3.07
C GLU A 255 -11.53 -9.13 -4.02
N MET A 256 -10.91 -7.99 -3.71
CA MET A 256 -9.74 -7.52 -4.46
C MET A 256 -8.58 -8.53 -4.41
N LEU A 257 -8.27 -9.08 -3.23
CA LEU A 257 -7.23 -10.09 -3.08
C LEU A 257 -7.55 -11.37 -3.87
N LYS A 258 -8.80 -11.83 -3.86
CA LYS A 258 -9.23 -13.01 -4.64
C LYS A 258 -9.00 -12.82 -6.14
N LEU A 259 -9.27 -11.64 -6.66
CA LEU A 259 -9.12 -11.33 -8.09
C LEU A 259 -7.64 -11.15 -8.50
N GLU A 260 -6.82 -10.49 -7.67
CA GLU A 260 -5.46 -10.10 -8.03
C GLU A 260 -4.39 -11.14 -7.66
N THR A 261 -4.57 -11.91 -6.58
CA THR A 261 -3.55 -12.87 -6.11
C THR A 261 -3.16 -13.93 -7.15
N PRO A 262 -4.09 -14.46 -7.98
CA PRO A 262 -3.73 -15.37 -9.07
C PRO A 262 -3.04 -14.69 -10.27
N ASN A 263 -2.83 -13.36 -10.24
CA ASN A 263 -2.34 -12.56 -11.36
C ASN A 263 -1.47 -11.37 -10.91
N LEU A 264 -0.62 -11.58 -9.90
CA LEU A 264 0.15 -10.51 -9.23
C LEU A 264 1.08 -9.69 -10.14
N HIS A 265 1.47 -10.24 -11.30
CA HIS A 265 2.28 -9.54 -12.31
C HIS A 265 1.48 -9.13 -13.57
N GLU A 266 0.15 -9.23 -13.51
CA GLU A 266 -0.76 -8.90 -14.61
C GLU A 266 -0.45 -9.63 -15.93
N MET A 267 -0.03 -10.89 -15.84
CA MET A 267 0.21 -11.74 -17.01
C MET A 267 -1.08 -11.94 -17.84
N ARG A 268 -2.24 -11.95 -17.18
CA ARG A 268 -3.57 -11.87 -17.81
C ARG A 268 -4.08 -10.43 -17.78
N LEU A 269 -4.49 -9.90 -18.93
CA LEU A 269 -4.92 -8.51 -19.07
C LEU A 269 -6.44 -8.30 -18.91
N ASP A 270 -7.24 -9.37 -18.93
CA ASP A 270 -8.66 -9.32 -18.63
C ASP A 270 -8.86 -9.17 -17.11
N ARG A 271 -8.83 -7.92 -16.65
CA ARG A 271 -8.78 -7.59 -15.22
C ARG A 271 -10.06 -6.90 -14.77
N VAL A 272 -10.86 -7.60 -13.97
CA VAL A 272 -12.13 -7.08 -13.40
C VAL A 272 -11.91 -5.75 -12.67
N ILE A 273 -10.86 -5.65 -11.85
CA ILE A 273 -10.58 -4.45 -11.06
C ILE A 273 -10.07 -3.26 -11.90
N ALA A 274 -9.84 -3.45 -13.21
CA ALA A 274 -9.54 -2.36 -14.14
C ALA A 274 -10.81 -1.62 -14.59
N TYR A 275 -12.00 -2.05 -14.17
CA TYR A 275 -13.23 -1.26 -14.34
C TYR A 275 -13.03 0.18 -13.84
N GLY A 276 -13.54 1.16 -14.59
CA GLY A 276 -13.33 2.58 -14.30
C GLY A 276 -11.91 3.12 -14.61
N HIS A 277 -10.96 2.27 -15.01
CA HIS A 277 -9.55 2.65 -15.22
C HIS A 277 -9.09 2.67 -16.69
N THR A 278 -10.00 2.47 -17.64
CA THR A 278 -9.68 2.58 -19.08
C THR A 278 -9.44 4.02 -19.51
N TRP A 279 -10.33 4.93 -19.12
CA TRP A 279 -10.27 6.35 -19.53
C TRP A 279 -9.85 7.30 -18.41
N SER A 280 -10.10 6.95 -17.14
CA SER A 280 -9.80 7.82 -16.00
C SER A 280 -8.33 8.23 -15.89
N PRO A 281 -7.32 7.41 -16.24
CA PRO A 281 -5.92 7.85 -16.16
C PRO A 281 -5.58 9.02 -17.08
N ILE A 282 -6.31 9.17 -18.20
CA ILE A 282 -6.14 10.29 -19.13
C ILE A 282 -6.79 11.54 -18.55
N HIS A 283 -7.95 11.43 -17.90
CA HIS A 283 -8.66 12.59 -17.33
C HIS A 283 -8.04 13.10 -16.03
N GLU A 284 -7.42 12.23 -15.23
CA GLU A 284 -6.90 12.61 -13.91
C GLU A 284 -5.65 13.50 -13.96
N LEU A 285 -4.87 13.42 -15.04
CA LEU A 285 -3.63 14.18 -15.19
C LEU A 285 -3.79 15.52 -15.91
N VAL A 286 -5.01 15.84 -16.36
CA VAL A 286 -5.39 17.11 -17.01
C VAL A 286 -5.93 18.08 -15.95
#